data_AF-A0A4R7KTJ3-F1
#
_entry.id   AF-A0A4R7KTJ3-F1
#
_cell.length_a   1.000
_cell.length_b   1.000
_cell.length_c   1.000
_cell.angle_alpha   90.00
_cell.angle_beta   90.00
_cell.angle_gamma   90.00
#
_symmetry.space_group_name_H-M   'P 1'
#
loop_
_entity.id
_entity.type
_entity.pdbx_description
1 polymer ?
#
loop_
_entity_poly.entity_id
_entity_poly.type
_entity_poly.pdbx_seq_one_letter_code
_entity_poly.pdbx_strand_id
1 'polypeptide(L)'
;MTYGEVLDTISAYVKKEKQRQKEVASNIYTLASLIKLGIGSLLGKDVQYPSINELYPGMFDEEIKKAQEQQAEKELIIWKQRMIEYAEWHNNNRKWGEKK
;
A
#
# COMPACT_ATOMS: atom_id res chain seq x y z
N MET A 1 -6.44 26.15 -40.94
CA MET A 1 -7.26 24.96 -40.67
C MET A 1 -7.89 24.50 -41.96
N THR A 2 -7.40 23.41 -42.53
CA THR A 2 -8.00 22.72 -43.68
C THR A 2 -9.12 21.80 -43.20
N TYR A 3 -10.04 21.42 -44.08
CA TYR A 3 -11.11 20.48 -43.77
C TYR A 3 -10.58 19.15 -43.19
N GLY A 4 -9.42 18.68 -43.66
CA GLY A 4 -8.74 17.49 -43.14
C GLY A 4 -8.31 17.65 -41.69
N GLU A 5 -7.69 18.78 -41.33
CA GLU A 5 -7.25 19.06 -39.95
C GLU A 5 -8.42 19.09 -38.95
N VAL A 6 -9.61 19.50 -39.39
CA VAL A 6 -10.83 19.48 -38.57
C VAL A 6 -11.30 18.03 -38.33
N LEU A 7 -11.28 17.18 -39.35
CA LEU A 7 -11.62 15.76 -39.18
C LEU A 7 -10.61 15.00 -38.31
N ASP A 8 -9.33 15.32 -38.45
CA ASP A 8 -8.26 14.71 -37.64
C ASP A 8 -8.38 15.11 -36.16
N THR A 9 -8.69 16.38 -35.88
CA THR A 9 -8.90 16.86 -34.50
C THR A 9 -10.13 16.22 -33.85
N ILE A 10 -11.24 16.08 -34.58
CA ILE A 10 -12.44 15.36 -34.12
C ILE A 10 -12.10 13.89 -33.83
N SER A 11 -11.38 13.23 -34.73
CA SER A 11 -11.00 11.82 -34.57
C SER A 11 -10.09 11.61 -33.36
N ALA A 12 -9.12 12.51 -33.15
CA ALA A 12 -8.25 12.49 -31.98
C ALA A 12 -9.04 12.69 -30.67
N TYR A 13 -10.01 13.62 -30.66
CA TYR A 13 -10.87 13.86 -29.52
C TYR A 13 -11.72 12.63 -29.17
N VAL A 14 -12.39 12.03 -30.17
CA VAL A 14 -13.19 10.82 -29.99
C VAL A 14 -12.35 9.67 -29.45
N LYS A 15 -11.12 9.49 -29.97
CA LYS A 15 -10.19 8.45 -29.49
C LYS A 15 -9.81 8.68 -28.03
N LYS A 16 -9.49 9.93 -27.65
CA LYS A 16 -9.19 10.31 -26.27
C LYS A 16 -10.37 10.05 -25.34
N GLU A 17 -11.57 10.43 -25.75
CA GLU A 17 -12.77 10.24 -24.94
C GLU A 17 -13.12 8.77 -24.75
N LYS A 18 -12.97 7.96 -25.81
CA LYS A 18 -13.14 6.50 -25.71
C LYS A 18 -12.12 5.87 -24.77
N GLN A 19 -10.87 6.36 -24.76
CA GLN A 19 -9.84 5.89 -23.83
C GLN A 19 -10.21 6.24 -22.39
N ARG A 20 -10.67 7.47 -22.13
CA ARG A 20 -11.17 7.91 -20.82
C ARG A 20 -12.32 7.02 -20.33
N GLN A 21 -13.28 6.72 -21.20
CA GLN A 21 -14.40 5.84 -20.84
C GLN A 21 -13.94 4.43 -20.46
N LYS A 22 -12.92 3.88 -21.14
CA LYS A 22 -12.33 2.58 -20.78
C LYS A 22 -11.65 2.63 -19.41
N GLU A 23 -10.90 3.68 -19.12
CA GLU A 23 -10.26 3.87 -17.81
C GLU A 23 -11.30 3.93 -16.69
N VAL A 24 -12.37 4.71 -16.88
CA VAL A 24 -13.48 4.78 -15.92
C VAL A 24 -14.13 3.41 -15.71
N ALA A 25 -14.43 2.69 -16.79
CA ALA A 25 -15.03 1.36 -16.70
C ALA A 25 -14.12 0.35 -15.97
N SER A 26 -12.81 0.39 -16.25
CA SER A 26 -11.81 -0.43 -15.56
C SER A 26 -11.79 -0.14 -14.06
N ASN A 27 -11.77 1.14 -13.68
CA ASN A 27 -11.75 1.54 -12.27
C ASN A 27 -13.02 1.12 -11.53
N ILE A 28 -14.18 1.27 -12.16
CA ILE A 28 -15.46 0.81 -11.61
C ILE A 28 -15.46 -0.71 -11.42
N TYR A 29 -14.96 -1.46 -12.40
CA TYR A 29 -14.86 -2.92 -12.31
C TYR A 29 -13.94 -3.36 -11.17
N THR A 30 -12.76 -2.75 -11.05
CA THR A 30 -11.83 -3.01 -9.94
C THR A 30 -12.47 -2.72 -8.59
N LEU A 31 -13.15 -1.57 -8.46
CA LEU A 31 -13.86 -1.20 -7.24
C LEU A 31 -14.96 -2.21 -6.87
N ALA A 32 -15.79 -2.60 -7.84
CA ALA A 32 -16.84 -3.60 -7.63
C ALA A 32 -16.26 -4.96 -7.20
N SER A 33 -15.12 -5.35 -7.77
CA SER A 33 -14.39 -6.56 -7.36
C SER A 33 -13.91 -6.48 -5.92
N LEU A 34 -13.32 -5.35 -5.51
CA LEU A 34 -12.88 -5.14 -4.13
C LEU A 34 -14.04 -5.16 -3.12
N ILE A 35 -15.17 -4.55 -3.47
CA ILE A 35 -16.39 -4.60 -2.65
C ILE A 35 -16.87 -6.04 -2.49
N LYS A 36 -16.88 -6.81 -3.59
CA LYS A 36 -17.25 -8.23 -3.57
C LYS A 36 -16.34 -9.05 -2.66
N LEU A 37 -15.02 -8.80 -2.70
CA LEU A 37 -14.05 -9.45 -1.80
C LEU A 37 -14.38 -9.14 -0.33
N GLY A 38 -14.71 -7.89 -0.03
CA GLY A 38 -15.06 -7.50 1.34
C GLY A 38 -16.36 -8.08 1.86
N ILE A 39 -17.38 -8.16 1.02
CA ILE A 39 -18.61 -8.88 1.37
C ILE A 39 -18.29 -10.37 1.58
N GLY A 40 -17.41 -10.96 0.76
CA GLY A 40 -16.95 -12.34 0.94
C GLY A 40 -16.26 -12.57 2.29
N SER A 41 -15.35 -11.67 2.68
CA SER A 41 -14.67 -11.70 3.97
C SER A 41 -15.65 -11.60 5.15
N LEU A 42 -16.63 -10.68 5.09
CA LEU A 42 -17.66 -10.54 6.12
C LEU A 42 -18.53 -11.80 6.28
N LEU A 43 -18.75 -12.55 5.20
CA LEU A 43 -19.49 -13.81 5.21
C LEU A 43 -18.65 -15.01 5.67
N GLY A 44 -17.47 -14.77 6.24
CA GLY A 44 -16.60 -15.81 6.81
C GLY A 44 -15.83 -16.62 5.78
N LYS A 45 -15.75 -16.15 4.52
CA LYS A 45 -14.78 -16.71 3.57
C LYS A 45 -13.41 -16.16 3.89
N ASP A 46 -12.41 -17.03 3.92
CA ASP A 46 -11.01 -16.59 3.96
C ASP A 46 -10.68 -15.94 2.61
N VAL A 47 -10.72 -14.61 2.58
CA VAL A 47 -10.52 -13.80 1.38
C VAL A 47 -9.33 -12.89 1.65
N GLN A 48 -8.28 -13.09 0.88
CA GLN A 48 -7.12 -12.21 0.87
C GLN A 48 -7.41 -11.02 -0.05
N TYR A 49 -7.22 -9.82 0.49
CA TYR A 49 -7.32 -8.60 -0.30
C TYR A 49 -6.02 -8.37 -1.06
N PRO A 50 -6.09 -8.09 -2.37
CA PRO A 50 -4.90 -7.70 -3.10
C PRO A 50 -4.37 -6.37 -2.54
N SER A 51 -3.07 -6.30 -2.36
CA SER A 51 -2.36 -5.09 -2.01
C SER A 51 -2.46 -4.04 -3.12
N ILE A 52 -2.21 -2.78 -2.77
CA ILE A 52 -2.26 -1.68 -3.75
C ILE A 52 -1.25 -1.85 -4.89
N ASN A 53 -0.10 -2.48 -4.63
CA ASN A 53 0.91 -2.75 -5.65
C ASN A 53 0.48 -3.87 -6.61
N GLU A 54 -0.24 -4.87 -6.12
CA GLU A 54 -0.78 -5.94 -6.99
C GLU A 54 -1.87 -5.40 -7.91
N LEU A 55 -2.65 -4.42 -7.46
CA LEU A 55 -3.67 -3.76 -8.28
C LEU A 55 -3.08 -2.74 -9.25
N TYR A 56 -2.02 -2.02 -8.85
CA TYR A 56 -1.39 -0.95 -9.62
C TYR A 56 0.14 -1.10 -9.60
N PRO A 57 0.68 -2.09 -10.32
CA PRO A 57 2.10 -2.40 -10.28
C PRO A 57 2.92 -1.22 -10.80
N GLY A 58 3.95 -0.84 -10.06
CA GLY A 58 4.88 0.22 -10.46
C GLY A 58 4.36 1.65 -10.26
N MET A 59 3.14 1.85 -9.73
CA MET A 59 2.64 3.20 -9.42
C MET A 59 3.09 3.70 -8.04
N PHE A 60 3.38 2.80 -7.10
CA PHE A 60 3.58 3.14 -5.68
C PHE A 60 4.89 2.60 -5.09
N ASP A 61 5.85 2.22 -5.93
CA ASP A 61 7.07 1.53 -5.48
C ASP A 61 7.90 2.40 -4.52
N GLU A 62 7.97 3.71 -4.74
CA GLU A 62 8.71 4.63 -3.89
C GLU A 62 8.04 4.82 -2.52
N GLU A 63 6.72 4.95 -2.49
CA GLU A 63 5.93 5.09 -1.28
C GLU A 63 6.00 3.81 -0.43
N ILE A 64 5.94 2.64 -1.08
CA ILE A 64 6.10 1.34 -0.42
C ILE A 64 7.48 1.24 0.21
N LYS A 65 8.54 1.61 -0.53
CA LYS A 65 9.90 1.59 -0.01
C LYS A 65 10.07 2.51 1.21
N LYS A 66 9.54 3.73 1.14
CA LYS A 66 9.56 4.67 2.27
C LYS A 66 8.78 4.13 3.48
N ALA A 67 7.63 3.50 3.26
CA ALA A 67 6.84 2.90 4.33
C ALA A 67 7.59 1.75 5.03
N GLN A 68 8.28 0.91 4.26
CA GLN A 68 9.11 -0.18 4.78
C GLN A 68 10.29 0.34 5.60
N GLU A 69 11.00 1.37 5.11
CA GLU A 69 12.09 2.01 5.84
C GLU A 69 11.61 2.59 7.17
N GLN A 70 10.46 3.27 7.18
CA GLN A 70 9.86 3.80 8.41
C GLN A 70 9.42 2.70 9.39
N GLN A 71 8.92 1.56 8.89
CA GLN A 71 8.60 0.41 9.74
C GLN A 71 9.86 -0.15 10.38
N ALA A 72 10.91 -0.39 9.60
CA ALA A 72 12.18 -0.89 10.10
C ALA A 72 12.81 0.04 11.15
N GLU A 73 12.71 1.37 10.95
CA GLU A 73 13.21 2.35 11.90
C GLU A 73 12.44 2.31 13.23
N LYS A 74 11.10 2.22 13.17
CA LYS A 74 10.26 2.05 14.36
C LYS A 74 10.58 0.76 15.11
N GLU A 75 10.73 -0.35 14.40
CA GLU A 75 11.10 -1.64 14.98
C GLU A 75 12.47 -1.59 15.66
N LEU A 76 13.45 -0.91 15.05
CA LEU A 76 14.77 -0.72 15.62
C LEU A 76 14.72 0.08 16.92
N ILE A 77 13.90 1.13 16.99
CA ILE A 77 13.71 1.93 18.21
C ILE A 77 13.13 1.06 19.33
N ILE A 78 12.08 0.30 19.04
CA ILE A 78 11.45 -0.63 20.00
C ILE A 78 12.47 -1.67 20.49
N TRP A 79 13.27 -2.22 19.58
CA TRP A 79 14.28 -3.22 19.91
C TRP A 79 15.38 -2.64 20.81
N LYS A 80 15.88 -1.43 20.52
CA LYS A 80 16.87 -0.74 21.37
C LYS A 80 16.31 -0.50 22.77
N GLN A 81 15.06 -0.07 22.87
CA GLN A 81 14.41 0.16 24.16
C GLN A 81 14.32 -1.14 24.97
N ARG A 82 13.90 -2.25 24.35
CA ARG A 82 13.87 -3.58 24.98
C ARG A 82 15.26 -4.03 25.47
N MET A 83 16.31 -3.73 24.72
CA MET A 83 17.69 -4.04 25.13
C MET A 83 18.12 -3.26 26.37
N ILE A 84 17.77 -1.97 26.44
CA ILE A 84 18.07 -1.13 27.61
C ILE A 84 17.33 -1.67 28.84
N GLU A 85 16.03 -1.93 28.72
CA GLU A 85 15.20 -2.50 29.80
C GLU A 85 15.77 -3.83 30.30
N TYR A 86 16.19 -4.70 29.38
CA TYR A 86 16.83 -5.97 29.72
C TYR A 86 18.15 -5.78 30.48
N ALA A 87 19.01 -4.87 30.03
CA ALA A 87 20.29 -4.57 30.68
C ALA A 87 20.08 -3.98 32.09
N GLU A 88 19.14 -3.06 32.23
CA GLU A 88 18.76 -2.47 33.53
C GLU A 88 18.22 -3.51 34.49
N TRP A 89 17.31 -4.38 34.02
CA TRP A 89 16.80 -5.50 34.81
C TRP A 89 17.93 -6.42 35.29
N HIS A 90 18.83 -6.81 34.39
CA HIS A 90 19.94 -7.70 34.70
C HIS A 90 20.92 -7.07 35.69
N ASN A 91 21.23 -5.78 35.53
CA ASN A 91 22.10 -5.03 36.43
C ASN A 91 21.49 -4.83 37.81
N ASN A 92 20.19 -4.53 37.89
CA ASN A 92 19.48 -4.38 39.14
C ASN A 92 19.40 -5.72 39.90
N ASN A 93 19.15 -6.83 39.20
CA ASN A 93 19.15 -8.16 39.82
C ASN A 93 20.54 -8.63 40.27
N ARG A 94 21.62 -8.20 39.60
CA ARG A 94 23.00 -8.50 40.02
C ARG A 94 23.40 -7.79 41.32
N LYS A 95 22.98 -6.53 41.49
CA LYS A 95 23.24 -5.73 42.71
C LYS A 95 22.58 -6.29 43.97
N TRP A 96 21.59 -7.17 43.85
CA TRP A 96 21.01 -7.91 44.98
C TRP A 96 21.85 -9.12 45.42
N GLY A 97 22.70 -9.67 44.55
CA GLY A 97 23.57 -10.81 44.86
C GLY A 97 24.88 -10.42 45.57
N GLU A 98 25.34 -9.18 45.44
CA GLU A 98 26.59 -8.69 46.05
C GLU A 98 26.43 -8.07 47.45
N LYS A 99 25.20 -8.03 47.99
CA LYS A 99 24.89 -7.54 49.35
C LYS A 99 24.74 -8.65 50.41
N LYS A 100 25.37 -9.81 50.22
CA LYS A 100 25.45 -10.86 51.25
C LYS A 100 26.89 -11.14 51.65
#